data_AF-A0A1U7IZ34-F1
#
_entry.id   AF-A0A1U7IZ34-F1
#
_cell.length_a   1.000
_cell.length_b   1.000
_cell.length_c   1.000
_cell.angle_alpha   90.00
_cell.angle_beta   90.00
_cell.angle_gamma   90.00
#
_symmetry.space_group_name_H-M   'P 1'
#
loop_
_entity.id
_entity.type
_entity.pdbx_description
1 polymer ?
#
loop_
_entity_poly.entity_id
_entity_poly.type
_entity_poly.pdbx_seq_one_letter_code
_entity_poly.pdbx_strand_id
1 'polypeptide(L)'
;MEQVYESGEAPVGGNPLADILVGTVLQTSSQALAEQFLKGWQWAFANLLEMAMLLTGLIGPIAVAGSVVPLQGRPLWSWLVGFFSLGMAKFSYNVIVGLAATVVVAAEAQTSSDFGFLLLISILAPVLALAIAGGAGMAVFRGVSGGVTRLIAVGTSAIPIPR
;
A
#
# COMPACT_ATOMS: atom_id res chain seq x y z
N MET A 1 -34.05 28.59 -41.65
CA MET A 1 -35.08 27.56 -41.91
C MET A 1 -34.30 26.26 -42.10
N GLU A 2 -34.11 25.36 -41.15
CA GLU A 2 -34.59 25.15 -39.78
C GLU A 2 -33.55 24.18 -39.21
N GLN A 3 -32.88 24.48 -38.09
CA GLN A 3 -32.21 23.42 -37.34
C GLN A 3 -33.31 22.75 -36.51
N VAL A 4 -33.82 21.65 -37.06
CA VAL A 4 -34.71 20.74 -36.34
C VAL A 4 -33.89 20.12 -35.22
N TYR A 5 -34.06 20.66 -34.02
CA TYR A 5 -33.68 19.99 -32.80
C TYR A 5 -34.51 18.70 -32.72
N GLU A 6 -33.88 17.57 -33.04
CA GLU A 6 -34.41 16.26 -32.70
C GLU A 6 -34.47 16.18 -31.17
N SER A 7 -35.66 16.45 -30.65
CA SER A 7 -36.09 16.18 -29.29
C SER A 7 -36.12 14.67 -29.08
N GLY A 8 -34.98 14.11 -28.65
CA GLY A 8 -34.90 12.77 -28.08
C GLY A 8 -35.60 12.74 -26.73
N GLU A 9 -36.90 12.48 -26.76
CA GLU A 9 -37.75 11.86 -25.75
C GLU A 9 -37.34 12.08 -24.27
N ALA A 10 -37.98 13.05 -23.62
CA ALA A 10 -38.11 13.03 -22.17
C ALA A 10 -38.89 11.78 -21.75
N PRO A 11 -38.41 10.95 -20.80
CA PRO A 11 -39.22 9.90 -20.24
C PRO A 11 -40.42 10.54 -19.54
N VAL A 12 -41.59 10.16 -20.02
CA VAL A 12 -42.91 10.54 -19.53
C VAL A 12 -43.07 10.14 -18.06
N GLY A 13 -43.37 11.12 -17.19
CA GLY A 13 -44.15 10.86 -15.96
C GLY A 13 -43.41 10.73 -14.62
N GLY A 14 -42.27 11.39 -14.41
CA GLY A 14 -41.62 11.51 -13.10
C GLY A 14 -41.63 12.95 -12.59
N ASN A 15 -41.91 13.17 -11.29
CA ASN A 15 -41.77 14.51 -10.69
C ASN A 15 -40.32 14.99 -10.92
N PRO A 16 -40.06 16.11 -11.63
CA PRO A 16 -38.70 16.55 -11.96
C PRO A 16 -37.88 16.85 -10.70
N LEU A 17 -38.55 17.25 -9.62
CA LEU A 17 -37.94 17.39 -8.31
C LEU A 17 -37.48 16.05 -7.72
N ALA A 18 -38.21 14.96 -7.95
CA ALA A 18 -37.83 13.63 -7.51
C ALA A 18 -36.61 13.12 -8.29
N ASP A 19 -36.52 13.36 -9.61
CA ASP A 19 -35.35 12.98 -10.39
C ASP A 19 -34.11 13.79 -10.02
N ILE A 20 -34.25 15.10 -9.74
CA ILE A 20 -33.16 15.93 -9.22
C ILE A 20 -32.74 15.45 -7.82
N LEU A 21 -33.69 15.16 -6.93
CA LEU A 21 -33.41 14.67 -5.59
C LEU A 21 -32.73 13.30 -5.62
N VAL A 22 -33.22 12.36 -6.44
CA VAL A 22 -32.64 11.02 -6.60
C VAL A 22 -31.27 11.11 -7.25
N GLY A 23 -31.10 11.89 -8.32
CA GLY A 23 -29.81 12.11 -8.96
C GLY A 23 -28.79 12.74 -8.02
N THR A 24 -29.18 13.76 -7.26
CA THR A 24 -28.32 14.42 -6.27
C THR A 24 -27.96 13.45 -5.13
N VAL A 25 -28.94 12.74 -4.56
CA VAL A 25 -28.70 11.80 -3.45
C VAL A 25 -27.83 10.63 -3.88
N LEU A 26 -28.07 10.02 -5.05
CA LEU A 26 -27.26 8.91 -5.57
C LEU A 26 -25.84 9.35 -5.93
N GLN A 27 -25.69 10.52 -6.56
CA GLN A 27 -24.39 11.06 -6.92
C GLN A 27 -23.57 11.46 -5.69
N THR A 28 -24.18 12.10 -4.69
CA THR A 28 -23.51 12.46 -3.43
C THR A 28 -23.17 11.22 -2.60
N SER A 29 -24.06 10.22 -2.55
CA SER A 29 -23.82 9.00 -1.76
C SER A 29 -22.69 8.14 -2.33
N SER A 30 -22.63 7.98 -3.66
CA SER A 30 -21.57 7.20 -4.30
C SER A 30 -20.19 7.84 -4.14
N GLN A 31 -20.10 9.17 -4.26
CA GLN A 31 -18.85 9.91 -4.02
C GLN A 31 -18.41 9.82 -2.54
N ALA A 32 -19.34 9.98 -1.60
CA ALA A 32 -19.03 9.89 -0.16
C ALA A 32 -18.49 8.51 0.25
N LEU A 33 -19.08 7.43 -0.29
CA LEU A 33 -18.61 6.07 -0.02
C LEU A 33 -17.20 5.82 -0.57
N ALA A 34 -16.92 6.31 -1.78
CA ALA A 34 -15.60 6.18 -2.39
C ALA A 34 -14.55 6.94 -1.57
N GLU A 35 -14.82 8.17 -1.14
CA GLU A 35 -13.92 8.91 -0.26
C GLU A 35 -13.67 8.22 1.08
N GLN A 36 -14.72 7.69 1.72
CA GLN A 36 -14.59 6.95 2.97
C GLN A 36 -13.74 5.68 2.78
N PHE A 37 -13.92 4.97 1.67
CA PHE A 37 -13.11 3.82 1.33
C PHE A 37 -11.64 4.20 1.16
N LEU A 38 -11.34 5.26 0.40
CA LEU A 38 -9.97 5.72 0.16
C LEU A 38 -9.29 6.21 1.45
N LYS A 39 -10.03 6.87 2.35
CA LYS A 39 -9.52 7.27 3.68
C LYS A 39 -9.29 6.05 4.57
N GLY A 40 -10.23 5.10 4.58
CA GLY A 40 -10.11 3.84 5.30
C GLY A 40 -8.91 3.02 4.83
N TRP A 41 -8.65 3.01 3.52
CA TRP A 41 -7.49 2.35 2.92
C TRP A 41 -6.16 2.96 3.38
N GLN A 42 -6.05 4.30 3.40
CA GLN A 42 -4.85 4.99 3.93
C GLN A 42 -4.58 4.63 5.39
N TRP A 43 -5.64 4.66 6.21
CA TRP A 43 -5.55 4.26 7.60
C TRP A 43 -5.11 2.80 7.74
N ALA A 44 -5.71 1.89 6.97
CA ALA A 44 -5.37 0.47 7.00
C ALA A 44 -3.93 0.22 6.58
N PHE A 45 -3.43 0.89 5.53
CA PHE A 45 -2.04 0.78 5.09
C PHE A 45 -1.05 1.22 6.16
N ALA A 46 -1.27 2.39 6.77
CA ALA A 46 -0.41 2.91 7.83
C ALA A 46 -0.34 1.94 9.02
N ASN A 47 -1.48 1.41 9.46
CA ASN A 47 -1.56 0.44 10.55
C ASN A 47 -0.92 -0.90 10.17
N LEU A 48 -1.12 -1.39 8.94
CA LEU A 48 -0.54 -2.66 8.49
C LEU A 48 0.99 -2.58 8.46
N LEU A 49 1.53 -1.43 8.07
CA LEU A 49 2.97 -1.20 8.03
C LEU A 49 3.57 -1.11 9.44
N GLU A 50 2.85 -0.51 10.39
CA GLU A 50 3.19 -0.55 11.82
C GLU A 50 3.16 -1.96 12.38
N MET A 51 2.11 -2.73 12.07
CA MET A 51 1.99 -4.13 12.49
C MET A 51 3.12 -4.99 11.91
N ALA A 52 3.52 -4.75 10.65
CA ALA A 52 4.67 -5.42 10.04
C ALA A 52 5.98 -5.09 10.77
N MET A 53 6.18 -3.83 11.19
CA MET A 53 7.33 -3.44 12.00
C MET A 53 7.30 -4.09 13.39
N LEU A 54 6.15 -4.15 14.05
CA LEU A 54 5.99 -4.80 15.35
C LEU A 54 6.30 -6.30 15.27
N LEU A 55 5.76 -6.99 14.26
CA LEU A 55 6.02 -8.41 14.04
C LEU A 55 7.50 -8.66 13.71
N THR A 56 8.11 -7.82 12.87
CA THR A 56 9.55 -7.93 12.56
C THR A 56 10.41 -7.64 13.79
N GLY A 57 10.00 -6.67 14.62
CA GLY A 57 10.63 -6.38 15.91
C GLY A 57 10.56 -7.56 16.87
N LEU A 58 9.43 -8.26 16.93
CA LEU A 58 9.24 -9.46 17.74
C LEU A 58 10.14 -10.63 17.31
N ILE A 59 10.52 -10.69 16.03
CA ILE A 59 11.49 -11.67 15.50
C ILE A 59 12.94 -11.27 15.87
N GLY A 60 13.19 -10.06 16.35
CA GLY A 60 14.52 -9.55 16.70
C GLY A 60 15.33 -10.46 17.64
N PRO A 61 14.79 -10.94 18.77
CA PRO A 61 15.49 -11.88 19.65
C PRO A 61 15.89 -13.19 18.95
N ILE A 62 15.05 -13.70 18.04
CA ILE A 62 15.34 -14.90 17.25
C ILE A 62 16.50 -14.64 16.29
N ALA A 63 16.55 -13.47 15.66
CA ALA A 63 17.66 -13.08 14.79
C ALA A 63 18.99 -12.95 15.56
N VAL A 64 18.95 -12.43 16.79
CA VAL A 64 20.11 -12.38 17.69
C VAL A 64 20.55 -13.79 18.07
N ALA A 65 19.63 -14.66 18.51
CA ALA A 65 19.93 -16.05 18.87
C ALA A 65 20.54 -16.82 17.68
N GLY A 66 20.00 -16.64 16.48
CA GLY A 66 20.50 -17.26 15.26
C GLY A 66 21.92 -16.81 14.88
N SER A 67 22.33 -15.59 15.23
CA SER A 67 23.69 -15.10 14.95
C SER A 67 24.79 -15.74 15.81
N VAL A 68 24.43 -16.41 16.90
CA VAL A 68 25.38 -17.14 17.77
C VAL A 68 25.79 -18.48 17.14
N VAL A 69 25.01 -19.01 16.18
CA VAL A 69 25.28 -20.28 15.52
C VAL A 69 26.34 -20.10 14.42
N PRO A 70 27.53 -20.75 14.52
CA PRO A 70 28.67 -20.49 13.63
C PRO A 70 28.52 -21.04 12.19
N LEU A 71 27.41 -21.74 11.89
CA LEU A 71 27.17 -22.41 10.60
C LEU A 71 26.15 -21.69 9.69
N GLN A 72 25.55 -20.58 10.15
CA GLN A 72 24.57 -19.80 9.38
C GLN A 72 25.18 -18.45 8.99
N GLY A 73 24.61 -17.78 7.97
CA GLY A 73 25.13 -16.55 7.37
C GLY A 73 25.23 -15.36 8.33
N ARG A 74 24.77 -14.17 7.95
CA ARG A 74 24.68 -13.03 8.89
C ARG A 74 23.20 -12.79 9.25
N PRO A 75 22.50 -13.66 10.04
CA PRO A 75 21.06 -13.53 10.31
C PRO A 75 20.67 -12.18 10.89
N LEU A 76 21.46 -11.68 11.84
CA LEU A 76 21.25 -10.38 12.45
C LEU A 76 21.33 -9.24 11.41
N TRP A 77 22.27 -9.33 10.47
CA TRP A 77 22.40 -8.34 9.41
C TRP A 77 21.23 -8.39 8.41
N SER A 78 20.78 -9.59 8.03
CA SER A 78 19.59 -9.70 7.17
C SER A 78 18.33 -9.19 7.85
N TRP A 79 18.18 -9.44 9.15
CA TRP A 79 17.07 -8.91 9.94
C TRP A 79 17.13 -7.39 10.05
N LEU A 80 18.30 -6.81 10.34
CA LEU A 80 18.49 -5.36 10.41
C LEU A 80 18.10 -4.69 9.08
N VAL A 81 18.57 -5.24 7.95
CA VAL A 81 18.21 -4.71 6.62
C VAL A 81 16.70 -4.80 6.38
N GLY A 82 16.04 -5.89 6.78
CA GLY A 82 14.59 -6.03 6.68
C GLY A 82 13.82 -5.05 7.58
N PHE A 83 14.25 -4.89 8.83
CA PHE A 83 13.61 -3.98 9.79
C PHE A 83 13.75 -2.52 9.35
N PHE A 84 14.95 -2.10 8.93
CA PHE A 84 15.18 -0.75 8.41
C PHE A 84 14.50 -0.50 7.06
N SER A 85 14.31 -1.53 6.22
CA SER A 85 13.51 -1.42 5.00
C SER A 85 12.06 -1.03 5.30
N LEU A 86 11.43 -1.70 6.28
CA LEU A 86 10.08 -1.36 6.71
C LEU A 86 10.01 0.03 7.32
N GLY A 87 11.01 0.40 8.13
CA GLY A 87 11.13 1.76 8.67
C GLY A 87 11.25 2.81 7.56
N MET A 88 12.04 2.54 6.52
CA MET A 88 12.20 3.41 5.37
C MET A 88 10.91 3.52 4.54
N ALA A 89 10.14 2.44 4.44
CA ALA A 89 8.81 2.45 3.82
C ALA A 89 7.86 3.40 4.58
N LYS A 90 7.82 3.27 5.92
CA LYS A 90 6.98 4.13 6.78
C LYS A 90 7.36 5.59 6.64
N PHE A 91 8.65 5.87 6.72
CA PHE A 91 9.18 7.22 6.60
C PHE A 91 8.85 7.83 5.23
N SER A 92 9.13 7.09 4.15
CA SER A 92 8.85 7.55 2.79
C SER A 92 7.38 7.82 2.57
N TYR A 93 6.49 6.94 3.05
CA TYR A 93 5.05 7.15 2.99
C TYR A 93 4.62 8.46 3.67
N ASN A 94 5.06 8.69 4.91
CA ASN A 94 4.71 9.91 5.65
C ASN A 94 5.26 11.18 4.98
N VAL A 95 6.47 11.13 4.42
CA VAL A 95 7.05 12.25 3.68
C VAL A 95 6.26 12.55 2.41
N ILE A 96 5.90 11.53 1.62
CA ILE A 96 5.10 11.70 0.40
C ILE A 96 3.74 12.32 0.73
N VAL A 97 3.04 11.80 1.75
CA VAL A 97 1.75 12.33 2.19
C VAL A 97 1.87 13.77 2.70
N GLY A 98 2.92 14.09 3.45
CA GLY A 98 3.19 15.44 3.94
C GLY A 98 3.46 16.44 2.81
N LEU A 99 4.26 16.06 1.81
CA LEU A 99 4.50 16.87 0.61
C LEU A 99 3.22 17.04 -0.22
N ALA A 100 2.41 15.99 -0.34
CA ALA A 100 1.13 16.07 -1.02
C ALA A 100 0.21 17.09 -0.31
N ALA A 101 0.18 17.09 1.02
CA ALA A 101 -0.59 18.05 1.79
C ALA A 101 -0.12 19.51 1.59
N THR A 102 1.18 19.76 1.46
CA THR A 102 1.68 21.14 1.23
C THR A 102 1.25 21.68 -0.13
N VAL A 103 1.18 20.84 -1.16
CA VAL A 103 0.69 21.22 -2.50
C VAL A 103 -0.78 21.60 -2.46
N VAL A 104 -1.61 20.86 -1.72
CA VAL A 104 -3.05 21.17 -1.56
C VAL A 104 -3.24 22.52 -0.86
N VAL A 105 -2.49 22.77 0.21
CA VAL A 105 -2.53 24.04 0.93
C VAL A 105 -2.08 25.20 0.02
N ALA A 106 -1.01 25.01 -0.75
CA ALA A 106 -0.49 26.02 -1.66
C ALA A 106 -1.40 26.31 -2.85
N ALA A 107 -2.20 25.33 -3.30
CA ALA A 107 -3.12 25.48 -4.43
C ALA A 107 -4.45 26.15 -4.06
N GLU A 108 -4.65 26.54 -2.78
CA GLU A 108 -5.93 27.01 -2.23
C GLU A 108 -7.13 26.08 -2.58
N ALA A 109 -6.83 24.79 -2.85
CA ALA A 109 -7.78 23.78 -3.31
C ALA A 109 -8.62 23.20 -2.16
N GLN A 110 -9.04 24.05 -1.23
CA GLN A 110 -9.63 23.64 0.04
C GLN A 110 -11.08 23.15 -0.08
N THR A 111 -11.74 23.42 -1.22
CA THR A 111 -13.19 23.21 -1.41
C THR A 111 -13.57 22.33 -2.60
N SER A 112 -12.64 21.88 -3.43
CA SER A 112 -13.00 21.26 -4.72
C SER A 112 -12.68 19.78 -4.75
N SER A 113 -13.48 18.95 -4.07
CA SER A 113 -13.79 17.55 -4.45
C SER A 113 -12.63 16.76 -5.10
N ASP A 114 -11.42 16.83 -4.55
CA ASP A 114 -10.23 16.37 -5.28
C ASP A 114 -10.01 14.88 -5.03
N PHE A 115 -10.95 14.10 -5.56
CA PHE A 115 -10.89 12.65 -5.62
C PHE A 115 -9.56 12.19 -6.24
N GLY A 116 -8.98 12.99 -7.16
CA GLY A 116 -7.66 12.77 -7.74
C GLY A 116 -6.53 12.85 -6.72
N PHE A 117 -6.53 13.87 -5.87
CA PHE A 117 -5.60 13.97 -4.73
C PHE A 117 -5.76 12.79 -3.77
N LEU A 118 -6.99 12.45 -3.41
CA LEU A 118 -7.30 11.31 -2.54
C LEU A 118 -6.79 9.99 -3.12
N LEU A 119 -6.92 9.79 -4.44
CA LEU A 119 -6.42 8.62 -5.16
C LEU A 119 -4.88 8.58 -5.15
N LEU A 120 -4.24 9.74 -5.36
CA LEU A 120 -2.78 9.87 -5.31
C LEU A 120 -2.23 9.44 -3.96
N ILE A 121 -2.76 9.97 -2.85
CA ILE A 121 -2.26 9.65 -1.50
C ILE A 121 -2.66 8.26 -1.02
N SER A 122 -3.79 7.72 -1.48
CA SER A 122 -4.29 6.41 -1.03
C SER A 122 -3.67 5.25 -1.79
N ILE A 123 -3.36 5.39 -3.08
CA ILE A 123 -2.88 4.28 -3.90
C ILE A 123 -1.43 4.51 -4.34
N LEU A 124 -1.14 5.66 -4.95
CA LEU A 124 0.19 5.93 -5.51
C LEU A 124 1.26 6.12 -4.43
N ALA A 125 0.94 6.82 -3.33
CA ALA A 125 1.90 7.04 -2.25
C ALA A 125 2.35 5.73 -1.57
N PRO A 126 1.45 4.78 -1.21
CA PRO A 126 1.87 3.46 -0.73
C PRO A 126 2.75 2.69 -1.72
N VAL A 127 2.39 2.67 -3.00
CA VAL A 127 3.17 1.98 -4.04
C VAL A 127 4.56 2.60 -4.16
N LEU A 128 4.66 3.93 -4.19
CA LEU A 128 5.93 4.64 -4.29
C LEU A 128 6.78 4.42 -3.03
N ALA A 129 6.19 4.48 -1.84
CA ALA A 129 6.89 4.21 -0.59
C ALA A 129 7.44 2.78 -0.53
N LEU A 130 6.64 1.80 -0.96
CA LEU A 130 7.08 0.42 -1.07
C LEU A 130 8.10 0.20 -2.20
N ALA A 131 8.07 0.96 -3.29
CA ALA A 131 9.09 0.88 -4.33
C ALA A 131 10.44 1.44 -3.84
N ILE A 132 10.41 2.58 -3.14
CA ILE A 132 11.58 3.20 -2.50
C ILE A 132 12.18 2.25 -1.45
N ALA A 133 11.33 1.60 -0.65
CA ALA A 133 11.78 0.64 0.35
C ALA A 133 12.08 -0.76 -0.21
N GLY A 134 11.44 -1.13 -1.32
CA GLY A 134 11.40 -2.46 -1.94
C GLY A 134 12.71 -2.90 -2.58
N GLY A 135 13.65 -1.96 -2.79
CA GLY A 135 15.06 -2.30 -2.97
C GLY A 135 15.61 -3.21 -1.86
N ALA A 136 15.03 -3.19 -0.65
CA ALA A 136 15.45 -4.02 0.46
C ALA A 136 14.56 -5.26 0.76
N GLY A 137 13.28 -5.29 0.35
CA GLY A 137 12.43 -6.49 0.46
C GLY A 137 12.88 -7.65 -0.45
N MET A 138 13.34 -7.32 -1.66
CA MET A 138 13.99 -8.27 -2.58
C MET A 138 15.29 -8.84 -2.01
N ALA A 139 16.04 -8.08 -1.20
CA ALA A 139 17.25 -8.55 -0.54
C ALA A 139 16.94 -9.58 0.57
N VAL A 140 15.86 -9.37 1.33
CA VAL A 140 15.37 -10.33 2.34
C VAL A 140 14.84 -11.59 1.66
N PHE A 141 14.01 -11.49 0.62
CA PHE A 141 13.50 -12.64 -0.12
C PHE A 141 14.62 -13.47 -0.75
N ARG A 142 15.62 -12.83 -1.37
CA ARG A 142 16.82 -13.49 -1.93
C ARG A 142 17.70 -14.12 -0.84
N GLY A 143 17.83 -13.46 0.32
CA GLY A 143 18.58 -13.98 1.47
C GLY A 143 17.93 -15.22 2.09
N VAL A 144 16.60 -15.21 2.25
CA VAL A 144 15.82 -16.31 2.82
C VAL A 144 15.73 -17.49 1.84
N SER A 145 15.39 -17.25 0.57
CA SER A 145 15.32 -18.30 -0.46
C SER A 145 16.67 -18.97 -0.73
N GLY A 146 17.75 -18.18 -0.72
CA GLY A 146 19.13 -18.71 -0.82
C GLY A 146 19.54 -19.53 0.41
N GLY A 147 19.08 -19.16 1.61
CA GLY A 147 19.32 -19.91 2.85
C GLY A 147 18.56 -21.24 2.90
N VAL A 148 17.29 -21.27 2.51
CA VAL A 148 16.44 -22.47 2.46
C VAL A 148 16.97 -23.48 1.44
N THR A 149 17.40 -23.02 0.27
CA THR A 149 17.96 -23.90 -0.78
C THR A 149 19.25 -24.59 -0.32
N ARG A 150 20.09 -23.90 0.46
CA ARG A 150 21.33 -24.48 1.02
C ARG A 150 21.05 -25.49 2.14
N LEU A 151 20.03 -25.26 2.95
CA LEU A 151 19.57 -26.23 3.97
C LEU A 151 19.07 -27.54 3.35
N ILE A 152 18.33 -27.46 2.25
CA ILE A 152 17.87 -28.63 1.50
C ILE A 152 19.05 -29.35 0.82
N ALA A 153 20.02 -28.61 0.28
CA ALA A 153 21.22 -29.19 -0.32
C ALA A 153 22.11 -29.92 0.71
N VAL A 154 22.26 -29.37 1.92
CA VAL A 154 23.00 -30.04 3.00
C VAL A 154 22.27 -31.29 3.50
N GLY A 155 20.94 -31.21 3.67
CA GLY A 155 20.12 -32.36 4.09
C GLY A 155 20.11 -33.51 3.08
N THR A 156 20.23 -33.22 1.79
CA THR A 156 20.33 -34.25 0.73
C THR A 156 21.75 -34.79 0.56
N SER A 157 22.79 -34.01 0.88
CA SER A 157 24.19 -34.48 0.85
C SER A 157 24.59 -35.37 2.05
N ALA A 158 23.79 -35.38 3.12
CA ALA A 158 24.03 -36.17 4.32
C ALA A 158 23.40 -37.58 4.27
N ILE A 159 22.69 -37.94 3.20
CA ILE A 159 22.16 -39.29 2.97
C ILE A 159 23.08 -40.00 1.96
N PRO A 160 24.00 -40.88 2.40
CA PRO A 160 24.73 -41.72 1.47
C PRO A 160 23.74 -42.66 0.78
N ILE A 161 23.58 -42.52 -0.54
CA ILE A 161 22.83 -43.51 -1.34
C ILE A 161 23.77 -44.71 -1.53
N PRO A 162 23.45 -45.90 -0.98
CA PRO A 162 24.20 -47.10 -1.28
C PRO A 162 23.98 -47.46 -2.75
N ARG A 163 25.08 -47.77 -3.45
CA ARG A 163 25.08 -48.32 -4.81
C ARG A 163 24.97 -49.83 -4.73
#